data_AF-A0ABD4KWG7-F1
#
_entry.id   AF-A0ABD4KWG7-F1
#
_cell.length_a   1.000
_cell.length_b   1.000
_cell.length_c   1.000
_cell.angle_alpha   90.00
_cell.angle_beta   90.00
_cell.angle_gamma   90.00
#
_symmetry.space_group_name_H-M   'P 1'
#
loop_
_entity.id
_entity.type
_entity.pdbx_description
1 polymer ?
#
loop_
_entity_poly.entity_id
_entity_poly.type
_entity_poly.pdbx_seq_one_letter_code
_entity_poly.pdbx_strand_id
1 'polypeptide(L)'
;MSSIELILTDVEFAEQQCSKPNQSTLERAIDGTLTGIVTYVKLANGHYQVYSRYEEELWKFPAAKGTKGTTKSNLTLNFGTINNPEMKRMAKWVIWHKLKEGLAVNSLLHSLSSLKGYFKWALISDTTPTHGLTAFTSSAYVKYVNRLSAKRNGEIKPLSLTTKTLKFLAVENLYQCCKAFDFVKEHPWPGSGANMQAGLTGEAAQKAKTEPKTPIIPNEVLIPLCKFTKSCLDRADEILASKGKRESLLLRDSCIFWLLLTTGMRIHEVLGIKRGAYRSETRDEVTYYYIETTSEKTHTGLAEWIAPEIATQAIDILGRYSEPLQKQLETDLSKARDSQDHLEVHRLEEISDHICLSTSKTAIALLSGRTITVNRLPNLCQQIDTNWNL
;
A
#
# COMPACT_ATOMS: atom_id res chain seq x y z
N MET A 1 -22.28 -10.24 -15.51
CA MET A 1 -22.27 -11.66 -15.12
C MET A 1 -21.54 -11.75 -13.80
N SER A 2 -22.23 -12.22 -12.77
CA SER A 2 -21.70 -12.39 -11.41
C SER A 2 -20.48 -13.31 -11.50
N SER A 3 -19.31 -12.84 -11.07
CA SER A 3 -18.12 -13.69 -10.91
C SER A 3 -18.49 -14.72 -9.84
N ILE A 4 -18.86 -15.93 -10.24
CA ILE A 4 -18.86 -17.07 -9.32
C ILE A 4 -17.39 -17.23 -8.93
N GLU A 5 -17.06 -16.73 -7.75
CA GLU A 5 -15.72 -16.75 -7.18
C GLU A 5 -15.40 -18.20 -6.83
N LEU A 6 -14.62 -18.87 -7.67
CA LEU A 6 -14.28 -20.29 -7.51
C LEU A 6 -13.43 -20.49 -6.26
N ILE A 7 -13.97 -21.27 -5.31
CA ILE A 7 -13.21 -21.96 -4.28
C ILE A 7 -12.76 -23.28 -4.90
N LEU A 8 -11.45 -23.55 -4.85
CA LEU A 8 -10.81 -24.72 -5.45
C LEU A 8 -10.20 -25.61 -4.36
N THR A 9 -10.27 -26.91 -4.57
CA THR A 9 -9.45 -27.88 -3.83
C THR A 9 -7.96 -27.71 -4.16
N ASP A 10 -7.07 -28.33 -3.38
CA ASP A 10 -5.62 -28.29 -3.62
C ASP A 10 -5.24 -28.81 -5.02
N VAL A 11 -5.92 -29.85 -5.50
CA VAL A 11 -5.68 -30.45 -6.82
C VAL A 11 -6.11 -29.51 -7.93
N GLU A 12 -7.35 -29.01 -7.90
CA GLU A 12 -7.87 -28.10 -8.91
C GLU A 12 -7.08 -26.79 -8.97
N PHE A 13 -6.65 -26.29 -7.81
CA PHE A 13 -5.80 -25.10 -7.73
C PHE A 13 -4.44 -25.32 -8.40
N ALA A 14 -3.79 -26.45 -8.13
CA ALA A 14 -2.49 -26.79 -8.70
C ALA A 14 -2.55 -26.89 -10.23
N GLU A 15 -3.61 -27.49 -10.77
CA GLU A 15 -3.82 -27.64 -12.23
C GLU A 15 -4.09 -26.31 -12.93
N GLN A 16 -4.72 -25.36 -12.24
CA GLN A 16 -5.14 -24.08 -12.80
C GLN A 16 -4.14 -22.94 -12.56
N GLN A 17 -3.05 -23.18 -11.83
CA GLN A 17 -2.10 -22.12 -11.49
C GLN A 17 -1.38 -21.61 -12.73
N CYS A 18 -1.28 -20.28 -12.88
CA CYS A 18 -0.45 -19.71 -13.93
C CYS A 18 1.01 -20.13 -13.70
N SER A 19 1.65 -20.65 -14.75
CA SER A 19 3.01 -21.17 -14.69
C SER A 19 4.01 -20.08 -14.33
N LYS A 20 5.06 -20.46 -13.59
CA LYS A 20 6.17 -19.55 -13.28
C LYS A 20 6.89 -19.12 -14.57
N PRO A 21 7.46 -17.91 -14.63
CA PRO A 21 8.23 -17.46 -15.78
C PRO A 21 9.30 -18.47 -16.21
N ASN A 22 9.17 -18.96 -17.44
CA ASN A 22 10.11 -19.82 -18.15
C ASN A 22 9.89 -19.64 -19.66
N GLN A 23 10.70 -20.32 -20.50
CA GLN A 23 10.65 -20.15 -21.95
C GLN A 23 9.27 -20.47 -22.57
N SER A 24 8.66 -21.61 -22.22
CA SER A 24 7.33 -21.99 -22.75
C SER A 24 6.23 -21.01 -22.30
N THR A 25 6.32 -20.51 -21.07
CA THR A 25 5.36 -19.55 -20.53
C THR A 25 5.53 -18.18 -21.18
N LEU A 26 6.76 -17.80 -21.54
CA LEU A 26 7.07 -16.58 -22.26
C LEU A 26 6.47 -16.59 -23.68
N GLU A 27 6.58 -17.70 -24.40
CA GLU A 27 5.98 -17.86 -25.74
C GLU A 27 4.46 -17.64 -25.70
N ARG A 28 3.79 -18.26 -24.72
CA ARG A 28 2.35 -18.06 -24.46
C ARG A 28 2.01 -16.64 -24.00
N ALA A 29 2.93 -15.95 -23.33
CA ALA A 29 2.75 -14.55 -22.95
C ALA A 29 2.86 -13.62 -24.16
N ILE A 30 3.72 -13.96 -25.14
CA ILE A 30 3.93 -13.20 -26.38
C ILE A 30 2.71 -13.35 -27.31
N ASP A 31 2.24 -14.57 -27.53
CA ASP A 31 1.07 -14.82 -28.40
C ASP A 31 -0.26 -14.40 -27.74
N GLY A 32 -0.30 -14.31 -26.41
CA GLY A 32 -1.48 -13.91 -25.63
C GLY A 32 -2.37 -15.07 -25.17
N THR A 33 -1.89 -16.31 -25.26
CA THR A 33 -2.57 -17.54 -24.85
C THR A 33 -2.23 -17.98 -23.41
N LEU A 34 -1.38 -17.21 -22.70
CA LEU A 34 -1.09 -17.46 -21.30
C LEU A 34 -2.34 -17.22 -20.44
N THR A 35 -2.68 -18.24 -19.64
CA THR A 35 -3.85 -18.27 -18.77
C THR A 35 -3.49 -18.89 -17.42
N GLY A 36 -4.34 -18.68 -16.43
CA GLY A 36 -4.27 -19.37 -15.14
C GLY A 36 -4.28 -18.43 -13.94
N ILE A 37 -4.35 -18.99 -12.73
CA ILE A 37 -4.53 -18.21 -11.51
C ILE A 37 -3.26 -17.42 -11.16
N VAL A 38 -3.42 -16.12 -10.91
CA VAL A 38 -2.31 -15.21 -10.54
C VAL A 38 -2.38 -14.72 -9.11
N THR A 39 -3.58 -14.55 -8.55
CA THR A 39 -3.79 -14.10 -7.17
C THR A 39 -4.86 -14.95 -6.49
N TYR A 40 -4.61 -15.28 -5.22
CA TYR A 40 -5.42 -16.20 -4.43
C TYR A 40 -5.12 -16.04 -2.93
N VAL A 41 -5.97 -16.63 -2.09
CA VAL A 41 -5.69 -16.89 -0.67
C VAL A 41 -5.98 -18.35 -0.34
N LYS A 42 -5.21 -18.94 0.57
CA LYS A 42 -5.50 -20.27 1.13
C LYS A 42 -6.40 -20.09 2.35
N LEU A 43 -7.56 -20.72 2.34
CA LEU A 43 -8.55 -20.68 3.40
C LEU A 43 -8.19 -21.68 4.52
N ALA A 44 -8.78 -21.50 5.71
CA ALA A 44 -8.52 -22.35 6.87
C ALA A 44 -8.91 -23.82 6.66
N ASN A 45 -9.89 -24.10 5.79
CA ASN A 45 -10.31 -25.45 5.41
C ASN A 45 -9.36 -26.12 4.40
N GLY A 46 -8.25 -25.48 4.04
CA GLY A 46 -7.27 -25.97 3.06
C GLY A 46 -7.55 -25.52 1.64
N HIS A 47 -8.79 -25.17 1.27
CA HIS A 47 -9.13 -24.76 -0.09
C HIS A 47 -8.52 -23.41 -0.47
N TYR A 48 -8.49 -23.13 -1.78
CA TYR A 48 -8.00 -21.88 -2.34
C TYR A 48 -9.14 -21.05 -2.88
N GLN A 49 -9.16 -19.79 -2.48
CA GLN A 49 -10.03 -18.81 -3.10
C GLN A 49 -9.26 -18.03 -4.17
N VAL A 50 -9.77 -18.06 -5.40
CA VAL A 50 -9.19 -17.34 -6.54
C VAL A 50 -9.66 -15.89 -6.54
N TYR A 51 -8.72 -14.95 -6.68
CA TYR A 51 -9.03 -13.52 -6.81
C TYR A 51 -8.92 -13.03 -8.24
N SER A 52 -7.92 -13.50 -8.99
CA SER A 52 -7.72 -13.13 -10.39
C SER A 52 -6.93 -14.14 -11.18
N ARG A 53 -7.15 -14.11 -12.49
CA ARG A 53 -6.49 -14.96 -13.48
C ARG A 53 -5.67 -14.11 -14.47
N TYR A 54 -4.65 -14.72 -15.06
CA TYR A 54 -3.68 -14.02 -15.89
C TYR A 54 -4.37 -13.33 -17.04
N GLU A 55 -5.29 -13.98 -17.73
CA GLU A 55 -6.05 -13.48 -18.88
C GLU A 55 -6.88 -12.22 -18.58
N GLU A 56 -7.28 -12.02 -17.33
CA GLU A 56 -8.12 -10.88 -16.93
C GLU A 56 -7.38 -9.54 -17.03
N GLU A 57 -8.15 -8.46 -17.13
CA GLU A 57 -7.60 -7.09 -17.18
C GLU A 57 -7.39 -6.48 -15.79
N LEU A 58 -8.03 -7.02 -14.76
CA LEU A 58 -7.98 -6.52 -13.40
C LEU A 58 -7.46 -7.62 -12.48
N TRP A 59 -6.23 -7.48 -12.00
CA TRP A 59 -5.71 -8.38 -10.97
C TRP A 59 -5.94 -7.78 -9.58
N LYS A 60 -6.91 -8.33 -8.86
CA LYS A 60 -7.24 -8.03 -7.46
C LYS A 60 -6.38 -8.90 -6.56
N PHE A 61 -5.93 -8.33 -5.45
CA PHE A 61 -5.17 -9.02 -4.42
C PHE A 61 -6.02 -9.13 -3.14
N PRO A 62 -5.88 -10.22 -2.36
CA PRO A 62 -6.48 -10.29 -1.04
C PRO A 62 -5.89 -9.20 -0.13
N ALA A 63 -6.66 -8.76 0.87
CA ALA A 63 -6.25 -7.67 1.76
C ALA A 63 -4.95 -7.99 2.53
N ALA A 64 -4.74 -9.24 2.92
CA ALA A 64 -3.49 -9.76 3.49
C ALA A 64 -2.21 -9.49 2.67
N LYS A 65 -2.30 -9.12 1.38
CA LYS A 65 -1.13 -8.77 0.56
C LYS A 65 -0.73 -7.30 0.63
N GLY A 66 -1.53 -6.46 1.27
CA GLY A 66 -1.19 -5.07 1.57
C GLY A 66 -1.07 -4.83 3.06
N THR A 67 -0.36 -3.75 3.41
CA THR A 67 -0.29 -3.32 4.81
C THR A 67 -1.66 -2.94 5.35
N LYS A 68 -1.86 -3.04 6.67
CA LYS A 68 -3.08 -2.62 7.34
C LYS A 68 -3.54 -1.22 6.89
N GLY A 69 -4.82 -1.14 6.51
CA GLY A 69 -5.47 0.08 6.01
C GLY A 69 -5.24 0.38 4.53
N THR A 70 -4.66 -0.56 3.76
CA THR A 70 -4.53 -0.43 2.30
C THR A 70 -5.92 -0.44 1.64
N THR A 71 -6.15 0.48 0.70
CA THR A 71 -7.42 0.57 -0.01
C THR A 71 -7.55 -0.49 -1.10
N LYS A 72 -8.79 -0.86 -1.46
CA LYS A 72 -9.07 -1.81 -2.57
C LYS A 72 -8.40 -1.39 -3.90
N SER A 73 -8.35 -0.09 -4.18
CA SER A 73 -7.65 0.43 -5.38
C SER A 73 -6.15 0.14 -5.36
N ASN A 74 -5.53 0.18 -4.18
CA ASN A 74 -4.11 -0.12 -3.99
C ASN A 74 -3.83 -1.63 -3.86
N LEU A 75 -4.88 -2.45 -3.96
CA LEU A 75 -4.82 -3.91 -4.07
C LEU A 75 -5.29 -4.39 -5.45
N THR A 76 -5.40 -3.50 -6.44
CA THR A 76 -5.87 -3.85 -7.78
C THR A 76 -4.93 -3.33 -8.87
N LEU A 77 -4.38 -4.23 -9.67
CA LEU A 77 -3.60 -3.90 -10.87
C LEU A 77 -4.53 -3.90 -12.08
N ASN A 78 -4.73 -2.72 -12.68
CA ASN A 78 -5.60 -2.55 -13.84
C ASN A 78 -4.76 -2.46 -15.12
N PHE A 79 -4.82 -3.47 -15.98
CA PHE A 79 -4.17 -3.51 -17.29
C PHE A 79 -5.07 -3.02 -18.43
N GLY A 80 -6.39 -2.94 -18.21
CA GLY A 80 -7.38 -2.51 -19.21
C GLY A 80 -7.16 -1.09 -19.73
N THR A 81 -6.42 -0.25 -19.00
CA THR A 81 -6.06 1.11 -19.46
C THR A 81 -4.92 1.12 -20.50
N ILE A 82 -4.33 -0.04 -20.85
CA ILE A 82 -3.31 -0.17 -21.90
C ILE A 82 -3.99 -0.70 -23.15
N ASN A 83 -4.27 0.17 -24.12
CA ASN A 83 -5.10 -0.20 -25.28
C ASN A 83 -4.34 -1.03 -26.32
N ASN A 84 -3.04 -0.82 -26.48
CA ASN A 84 -2.22 -1.60 -27.41
C ASN A 84 -2.04 -3.06 -26.88
N PRO A 85 -2.46 -4.09 -27.63
CA PRO A 85 -2.42 -5.48 -27.15
C PRO A 85 -1.02 -6.00 -26.82
N GLU A 86 -0.02 -5.70 -27.66
CA GLU A 86 1.37 -6.13 -27.44
C GLU A 86 1.95 -5.49 -26.18
N MET A 87 1.76 -4.17 -26.00
CA MET A 87 2.19 -3.46 -24.79
C MET A 87 1.47 -3.95 -23.53
N LYS A 88 0.18 -4.31 -23.64
CA LYS A 88 -0.56 -4.92 -22.53
C LYS A 88 0.05 -6.27 -22.15
N ARG A 89 0.39 -7.12 -23.12
CA ARG A 89 1.08 -8.40 -22.90
C ARG A 89 2.43 -8.21 -22.23
N MET A 90 3.26 -7.27 -22.72
CA MET A 90 4.53 -6.93 -22.08
C MET A 90 4.35 -6.44 -20.62
N ALA A 91 3.38 -5.56 -20.36
CA ALA A 91 3.12 -5.12 -18.98
C ALA A 91 2.70 -6.26 -18.07
N LYS A 92 1.77 -7.13 -18.51
CA LYS A 92 1.34 -8.30 -17.73
C LYS A 92 2.51 -9.22 -17.45
N TRP A 93 3.37 -9.44 -18.42
CA TRP A 93 4.57 -10.26 -18.28
C TRP A 93 5.58 -9.69 -17.27
N VAL A 94 5.93 -8.41 -17.38
CA VAL A 94 6.83 -7.73 -16.43
C VAL A 94 6.28 -7.81 -15.00
N ILE A 95 4.98 -7.54 -14.84
CA ILE A 95 4.35 -7.56 -13.51
C ILE A 95 4.29 -8.99 -12.96
N TRP A 96 4.00 -9.99 -13.80
CA TRP A 96 4.00 -11.39 -13.39
C TRP A 96 5.38 -11.85 -12.92
N HIS A 97 6.43 -11.49 -13.66
CA HIS A 97 7.81 -11.79 -13.28
C HIS A 97 8.13 -11.23 -11.89
N LYS A 98 7.85 -9.94 -11.69
CA LYS A 98 8.07 -9.26 -10.40
C LYS A 98 7.23 -9.82 -9.26
N LEU A 99 5.99 -10.23 -9.55
CA LEU A 99 5.15 -10.89 -8.55
C LEU A 99 5.76 -12.22 -8.10
N LYS A 100 6.35 -13.00 -9.02
CA LYS A 100 7.04 -14.25 -8.69
C LYS A 100 8.39 -14.07 -8.01
N GLU A 101 9.04 -12.91 -8.18
CA GLU A 101 10.19 -12.49 -7.37
C GLU A 101 9.79 -12.04 -5.95
N GLY A 102 8.49 -12.02 -5.62
CA GLY A 102 8.01 -11.70 -4.27
C GLY A 102 7.84 -10.21 -4.01
N LEU A 103 7.79 -9.36 -5.05
CA LEU A 103 7.58 -7.92 -4.84
C LEU A 103 6.19 -7.63 -4.24
N ALA A 104 6.16 -6.71 -3.27
CA ALA A 104 4.94 -6.23 -2.66
C ALA A 104 4.00 -5.55 -3.68
N VAL A 105 2.68 -5.63 -3.44
CA VAL A 105 1.65 -5.11 -4.36
C VAL A 105 1.84 -3.63 -4.68
N ASN A 106 2.23 -2.81 -3.70
CA ASN A 106 2.49 -1.38 -3.93
C ASN A 106 3.66 -1.15 -4.91
N SER A 107 4.71 -1.98 -4.87
CA SER A 107 5.83 -1.92 -5.80
C SER A 107 5.40 -2.33 -7.23
N LEU A 108 4.51 -3.32 -7.34
CA LEU A 108 3.90 -3.71 -8.62
C LEU A 108 3.04 -2.58 -9.19
N LEU A 109 2.25 -1.89 -8.37
CA LEU A 109 1.46 -0.72 -8.77
C LEU A 109 2.33 0.39 -9.33
N HIS A 110 3.44 0.73 -8.67
CA HIS A 110 4.38 1.72 -9.17
C HIS A 110 5.03 1.29 -10.49
N SER A 111 5.41 0.01 -10.60
CA SER A 111 5.97 -0.54 -11.83
C SER A 111 4.98 -0.44 -13.00
N LEU A 112 3.71 -0.83 -12.77
CA LEU A 112 2.65 -0.75 -13.77
C LEU A 112 2.33 0.70 -14.14
N SER A 113 2.32 1.62 -13.18
CA SER A 113 2.12 3.05 -13.43
C SER A 113 3.21 3.63 -14.33
N SER A 114 4.48 3.28 -14.08
CA SER A 114 5.60 3.71 -14.93
C SER A 114 5.53 3.11 -16.32
N LEU A 115 5.18 1.81 -16.44
CA LEU A 115 4.98 1.16 -17.74
C LEU A 115 3.88 1.84 -18.55
N LYS A 116 2.72 2.12 -17.94
CA LYS A 116 1.63 2.87 -18.59
C LYS A 116 2.10 4.25 -19.07
N GLY A 117 2.87 4.96 -18.24
CA GLY A 117 3.43 6.26 -18.59
C GLY A 117 4.39 6.18 -19.78
N TYR A 118 5.25 5.16 -19.82
CA TYR A 118 6.13 4.90 -20.95
C TYR A 118 5.36 4.55 -22.21
N PHE A 119 4.42 3.59 -22.16
CA PHE A 119 3.63 3.19 -23.32
C PHE A 119 2.79 4.33 -23.90
N LYS A 120 2.18 5.16 -23.03
CA LYS A 120 1.46 6.35 -23.48
C LYS A 120 2.38 7.30 -24.25
N TRP A 121 3.61 7.52 -23.77
CA TRP A 121 4.59 8.34 -24.48
C TRP A 121 5.07 7.67 -25.78
N ALA A 122 5.36 6.37 -25.75
CA ALA A 122 5.85 5.62 -26.90
C ALA A 122 4.88 5.71 -28.08
N LEU A 123 3.57 5.55 -27.81
CA LEU A 123 2.52 5.61 -28.83
C LEU A 123 2.34 6.99 -29.48
N ILE A 124 2.69 8.08 -28.78
CA ILE A 124 2.57 9.45 -29.31
C ILE A 124 3.90 10.00 -29.83
N SER A 125 4.98 9.25 -29.71
CA SER A 125 6.29 9.66 -30.20
C SER A 125 6.45 9.32 -31.68
N ASP A 126 7.18 10.13 -32.42
CA ASP A 126 7.32 9.96 -33.88
C ASP A 126 8.11 8.71 -34.27
N THR A 127 8.96 8.20 -33.38
CA THR A 127 9.96 7.17 -33.71
C THR A 127 9.72 5.83 -33.03
N THR A 128 9.17 5.81 -31.81
CA THR A 128 9.02 4.57 -31.02
C THR A 128 8.01 3.57 -31.60
N PRO A 129 6.86 3.97 -32.18
CA PRO A 129 5.93 3.01 -32.80
C PRO A 129 6.56 2.23 -33.94
N THR A 130 7.50 2.85 -34.67
CA THR A 130 8.19 2.25 -35.83
C THR A 130 9.44 1.47 -35.42
N HIS A 131 10.26 2.02 -34.51
CA HIS A 131 11.56 1.45 -34.18
C HIS A 131 11.54 0.51 -32.97
N GLY A 132 10.47 0.54 -32.17
CA GLY A 132 10.40 -0.17 -30.90
C GLY A 132 11.30 0.42 -29.82
N LEU A 133 11.59 -0.39 -28.80
CA LEU A 133 12.53 -0.08 -27.73
C LEU A 133 13.96 -0.29 -28.23
N THR A 134 14.64 0.83 -28.41
CA THR A 134 16.05 0.94 -28.81
C THR A 134 16.78 1.91 -27.88
N ALA A 135 18.10 1.96 -27.93
CA ALA A 135 18.92 2.96 -27.26
C ALA A 135 18.60 4.38 -27.76
N PHE A 136 18.28 4.51 -29.05
CA PHE A 136 17.83 5.78 -29.63
C PHE A 136 16.48 6.23 -29.05
N THR A 137 15.44 5.38 -29.05
CA THR A 137 14.13 5.74 -28.50
C THR A 137 14.17 5.90 -26.98
N SER A 138 15.00 5.13 -26.29
CA SER A 138 15.24 5.27 -24.84
C SER A 138 15.89 6.60 -24.50
N SER A 139 16.84 7.08 -25.31
CA SER A 139 17.44 8.42 -25.15
C SER A 139 16.42 9.55 -25.38
N ALA A 140 15.52 9.37 -26.35
CA ALA A 140 14.40 10.30 -26.54
C ALA A 140 13.44 10.32 -25.33
N TYR A 141 13.18 9.15 -24.72
CA TYR A 141 12.38 9.06 -23.50
C TYR A 141 13.03 9.78 -22.32
N VAL A 142 14.36 9.65 -22.13
CA VAL A 142 15.10 10.37 -21.09
C VAL A 142 14.93 11.88 -21.25
N LYS A 143 15.10 12.40 -22.47
CA LYS A 143 14.87 13.82 -22.78
C LYS A 143 13.43 14.26 -22.46
N TYR A 144 12.44 13.43 -22.81
CA TYR A 144 11.04 13.70 -22.49
C TYR A 144 10.79 13.76 -20.97
N VAL A 145 11.23 12.74 -20.22
CA VAL A 145 11.04 12.67 -18.76
C VAL A 145 11.73 13.83 -18.04
N ASN A 146 12.89 14.29 -18.53
CA ASN A 146 13.59 15.43 -17.96
C ASN A 146 12.86 16.77 -18.14
N ARG A 147 11.94 16.87 -19.10
CA ARG A 147 11.07 18.05 -19.31
C ARG A 147 9.78 18.00 -18.49
N LEU A 148 9.48 16.87 -17.84
CA LEU A 148 8.28 16.74 -17.03
C LEU A 148 8.42 17.46 -15.69
N SER A 149 7.30 18.04 -15.26
CA SER A 149 7.15 18.70 -13.97
C SER A 149 5.91 18.17 -13.25
N ALA A 150 5.92 18.25 -11.92
CA ALA A 150 4.80 17.91 -11.06
C ALA A 150 4.42 19.10 -10.20
N LYS A 151 3.11 19.33 -10.05
CA LYS A 151 2.59 20.32 -9.09
C LYS A 151 2.59 19.71 -7.69
N ARG A 152 3.27 20.33 -6.73
CA ARG A 152 3.32 19.94 -5.31
C ARG A 152 3.18 21.19 -4.46
N ASN A 153 2.23 21.19 -3.52
CA ASN A 153 1.93 22.32 -2.63
C ASN A 153 1.75 23.65 -3.38
N GLY A 154 1.04 23.62 -4.50
CA GLY A 154 0.81 24.81 -5.34
C GLY A 154 1.93 25.11 -6.35
N GLU A 155 3.15 24.64 -6.11
CA GLU A 155 4.33 24.94 -6.94
C GLU A 155 4.56 23.87 -8.02
N ILE A 156 4.96 24.30 -9.21
CA ILE A 156 5.36 23.39 -10.30
C ILE A 156 6.87 23.19 -10.22
N LYS A 157 7.31 21.95 -9.95
CA LYS A 157 8.73 21.59 -9.86
C LYS A 157 9.08 20.47 -10.82
N PRO A 158 10.33 20.39 -11.32
CA PRO A 158 10.81 19.22 -12.05
C PRO A 158 10.59 17.93 -11.25
N LEU A 159 10.46 16.81 -11.94
CA LEU A 159 10.38 15.51 -11.27
C LEU A 159 11.63 15.26 -10.41
N SER A 160 11.43 14.70 -9.22
CA SER A 160 12.56 14.29 -8.37
C SER A 160 13.35 13.17 -9.02
N LEU A 161 14.64 13.06 -8.69
CA LEU A 161 15.53 12.02 -9.24
C LEU A 161 14.95 10.62 -9.04
N THR A 162 14.42 10.31 -7.84
CA THR A 162 13.74 9.04 -7.57
C THR A 162 12.54 8.79 -8.49
N THR A 163 11.71 9.81 -8.77
CA THR A 163 10.58 9.65 -9.68
C THR A 163 11.06 9.43 -11.13
N LYS A 164 12.15 10.08 -11.55
CA LYS A 164 12.78 9.82 -12.85
C LYS A 164 13.32 8.40 -12.93
N THR A 165 14.05 7.93 -11.92
CA THR A 165 14.53 6.55 -11.81
C THR A 165 13.41 5.54 -11.99
N LEU A 166 12.27 5.71 -11.30
CA LEU A 166 11.13 4.79 -11.44
C LEU A 166 10.53 4.77 -12.85
N LYS A 167 10.58 5.88 -13.58
CA LYS A 167 10.16 5.93 -14.99
C LYS A 167 11.16 5.20 -15.88
N PHE A 168 12.45 5.39 -15.66
CA PHE A 168 13.51 4.75 -16.43
C PHE A 168 13.63 3.24 -16.15
N LEU A 169 13.38 2.81 -14.91
CA LEU A 169 13.28 1.40 -14.55
C LEU A 169 12.20 0.67 -15.34
N ALA A 170 11.12 1.34 -15.78
CA ALA A 170 10.13 0.69 -16.64
C ALA A 170 10.73 0.23 -17.97
N VAL A 171 11.62 1.04 -18.56
CA VAL A 171 12.30 0.71 -19.82
C VAL A 171 13.30 -0.43 -19.61
N GLU A 172 14.07 -0.41 -18.52
CA GLU A 172 14.95 -1.53 -18.16
C GLU A 172 14.17 -2.81 -17.90
N ASN A 173 13.05 -2.75 -17.17
CA ASN A 173 12.24 -3.93 -16.91
C ASN A 173 11.68 -4.53 -18.20
N LEU A 174 11.27 -3.70 -19.17
CA LEU A 174 10.88 -4.18 -20.50
C LEU A 174 12.05 -4.89 -21.19
N TYR A 175 13.24 -4.29 -21.20
CA TYR A 175 14.39 -4.96 -21.78
C TYR A 175 14.73 -6.27 -21.05
N GLN A 176 14.68 -6.33 -19.72
CA GLN A 176 15.05 -7.54 -18.99
C GLN A 176 14.02 -8.66 -19.16
N CYS A 177 12.72 -8.35 -19.12
CA CYS A 177 11.66 -9.37 -19.13
C CYS A 177 11.17 -9.69 -20.55
N CYS A 178 11.27 -8.76 -21.49
CA CYS A 178 10.58 -8.82 -22.79
C CYS A 178 11.53 -8.86 -24.00
N LYS A 179 12.77 -9.34 -23.87
CA LYS A 179 13.72 -9.44 -25.00
C LYS A 179 13.19 -10.21 -26.22
N ALA A 180 12.31 -11.18 -25.98
CA ALA A 180 11.71 -12.00 -27.03
C ALA A 180 10.46 -11.36 -27.67
N PHE A 181 9.99 -10.22 -27.16
CA PHE A 181 8.91 -9.46 -27.81
C PHE A 181 9.48 -8.63 -28.95
N ASP A 182 8.80 -8.62 -30.09
CA ASP A 182 9.24 -7.87 -31.27
C ASP A 182 9.47 -6.39 -30.97
N PHE A 183 8.67 -5.78 -30.10
CA PHE A 183 8.88 -4.40 -29.70
C PHE A 183 10.26 -4.11 -29.08
N VAL A 184 10.94 -5.09 -28.46
CA VAL A 184 12.22 -4.89 -27.76
C VAL A 184 13.39 -5.28 -28.67
N LYS A 185 14.17 -4.31 -29.13
CA LYS A 185 15.22 -4.54 -30.14
C LYS A 185 16.64 -4.53 -29.57
N GLU A 186 16.94 -3.60 -28.66
CA GLU A 186 18.28 -3.48 -28.07
C GLU A 186 18.24 -3.00 -26.62
N HIS A 187 19.39 -3.08 -25.94
CA HIS A 187 19.53 -2.59 -24.58
C HIS A 187 19.29 -1.07 -24.56
N PRO A 188 18.45 -0.54 -23.64
CA PRO A 188 18.04 0.87 -23.67
C PRO A 188 19.19 1.86 -23.43
N TRP A 189 20.16 1.50 -22.58
CA TRP A 189 21.34 2.33 -22.34
C TRP A 189 22.61 1.48 -22.13
N PRO A 190 23.29 1.03 -23.20
CA PRO A 190 24.50 0.21 -23.07
C PRO A 190 25.56 0.88 -22.20
N GLY A 191 26.09 0.17 -21.20
CA GLY A 191 27.06 0.72 -20.24
C GLY A 191 26.48 1.72 -19.24
N SER A 192 25.15 1.91 -19.21
CA SER A 192 24.46 2.81 -18.29
C SER A 192 23.21 2.13 -17.71
N GLY A 193 22.35 2.89 -17.03
CA GLY A 193 21.13 2.36 -16.42
C GLY A 193 20.24 3.43 -15.81
N ALA A 194 19.07 3.06 -15.30
CA ALA A 194 18.02 3.98 -14.89
C ALA A 194 18.48 5.00 -13.83
N ASN A 195 19.29 4.56 -12.85
CA ASN A 195 19.86 5.46 -11.84
C ASN A 195 20.81 6.48 -12.45
N MET A 196 21.69 6.04 -13.36
CA MET A 196 22.62 6.93 -14.07
C MET A 196 21.86 7.94 -14.94
N GLN A 197 20.87 7.48 -15.71
CA GLN A 197 20.03 8.35 -16.56
C GLN A 197 19.20 9.34 -15.74
N ALA A 198 18.80 8.97 -14.52
CA ALA A 198 18.12 9.85 -13.59
C ALA A 198 19.06 10.84 -12.88
N GLY A 199 20.39 10.65 -12.96
CA GLY A 199 21.36 11.39 -12.16
C GLY A 199 21.38 11.00 -10.68
N LEU A 200 20.74 9.88 -10.30
CA LEU A 200 20.73 9.36 -8.92
C LEU A 200 21.98 8.51 -8.68
N THR A 201 23.15 9.14 -8.71
CA THR A 201 24.46 8.51 -8.54
C THR A 201 25.34 9.34 -7.61
N GLY A 202 26.43 8.75 -7.09
CA GLY A 202 27.39 9.44 -6.23
C GLY A 202 26.74 10.14 -5.04
N GLU A 203 27.09 11.40 -4.84
CA GLU A 203 26.58 12.25 -3.76
C GLU A 203 25.05 12.36 -3.76
N ALA A 204 24.42 12.48 -4.93
CA ALA A 204 22.96 12.58 -5.01
C ALA A 204 22.26 11.30 -4.51
N ALA A 205 22.84 10.13 -4.79
CA ALA A 205 22.34 8.87 -4.27
C ALA A 205 22.57 8.74 -2.75
N GLN A 206 23.72 9.19 -2.26
CA GLN A 206 24.03 9.18 -0.84
C GLN A 206 23.07 10.10 -0.07
N LYS A 207 22.91 11.34 -0.52
CA LYS A 207 21.98 12.30 0.06
C LYS A 207 20.55 11.76 0.08
N ALA A 208 20.09 11.13 -1.00
CA ALA A 208 18.75 10.54 -1.07
C ALA A 208 18.53 9.39 -0.05
N LYS A 209 19.60 8.73 0.42
CA LYS A 209 19.54 7.68 1.44
C LYS A 209 19.63 8.22 2.86
N THR A 210 20.45 9.26 3.08
CA THR A 210 20.78 9.75 4.43
C THR A 210 19.93 10.92 4.88
N GLU A 211 19.37 11.71 3.96
CA GLU A 211 18.60 12.91 4.30
C GLU A 211 17.17 12.53 4.73
N PRO A 212 16.77 12.85 5.98
CA PRO A 212 15.40 12.62 6.43
C PRO A 212 14.44 13.53 5.66
N LYS A 213 13.38 12.94 5.11
CA LYS A 213 12.36 13.68 4.34
C LYS A 213 11.26 14.26 5.21
N THR A 214 11.10 13.73 6.42
CA THR A 214 10.09 14.17 7.37
C THR A 214 10.68 15.31 8.20
N PRO A 215 10.14 16.53 8.12
CA PRO A 215 10.60 17.63 8.95
C PRO A 215 10.29 17.34 10.43
N ILE A 216 11.18 17.79 11.32
CA ILE A 216 10.92 17.78 12.76
C ILE A 216 9.77 18.75 13.04
N ILE A 217 8.81 18.34 13.87
CA ILE A 217 7.70 19.19 14.28
C ILE A 217 8.26 20.28 15.21
N PRO A 218 8.10 21.58 14.89
CA PRO A 218 8.59 22.66 15.73
C PRO A 218 7.87 22.72 17.08
N ASN A 219 8.54 23.22 18.13
CA ASN A 219 7.97 23.27 19.48
C ASN A 219 6.72 24.15 19.57
N GLU A 220 6.67 25.23 18.78
CA GLU A 220 5.52 26.13 18.65
C GLU A 220 4.28 25.44 18.08
N VAL A 221 4.45 24.32 17.36
CA VAL A 221 3.36 23.48 16.87
C VAL A 221 3.10 22.32 17.83
N LEU A 222 4.17 21.62 18.23
CA LEU A 222 4.08 20.38 19.00
C LEU A 222 3.49 20.61 20.39
N ILE A 223 3.91 21.66 21.10
CA ILE A 223 3.46 21.90 22.48
C ILE A 223 1.95 22.20 22.53
N PRO A 224 1.40 23.15 21.74
CA PRO A 224 -0.05 23.36 21.71
C PRO A 224 -0.82 22.12 21.25
N LEU A 225 -0.28 21.37 20.28
CA LEU A 225 -0.93 20.16 19.79
C LEU A 225 -1.02 19.08 20.87
N CYS A 226 0.05 18.85 21.62
CA CYS A 226 0.06 17.93 22.75
C CYS A 226 -0.93 18.37 23.83
N LYS A 227 -1.02 19.67 24.15
CA LYS A 227 -2.00 20.20 25.11
C LYS A 227 -3.45 19.94 24.66
N PHE A 228 -3.76 20.28 23.41
CA PHE A 228 -5.09 20.08 22.84
C PHE A 228 -5.49 18.59 22.84
N THR A 229 -4.63 17.75 22.27
CA THR A 229 -4.91 16.30 22.16
C THR A 229 -4.96 15.62 23.52
N LYS A 230 -4.10 16.00 24.47
CA LYS A 230 -4.17 15.50 25.85
C LYS A 230 -5.50 15.87 26.51
N SER A 231 -5.99 17.09 26.33
CA SER A 231 -7.31 17.49 26.86
C SER A 231 -8.44 16.65 26.28
N CYS A 232 -8.35 16.20 25.02
CA CYS A 232 -9.31 15.24 24.49
C CYS A 232 -9.24 13.90 25.23
N LEU A 233 -8.03 13.36 25.47
CA LEU A 233 -7.84 12.12 26.23
C LEU A 233 -8.36 12.25 27.67
N ASP A 234 -8.11 13.37 28.33
CA ASP A 234 -8.59 13.65 29.70
C ASP A 234 -10.12 13.65 29.79
N ARG A 235 -10.80 14.08 28.73
CA ARG A 235 -12.25 14.14 28.62
C ARG A 235 -12.85 12.91 27.92
N ALA A 236 -12.10 11.82 27.79
CA ALA A 236 -12.53 10.65 27.02
C ALA A 236 -13.87 10.09 27.51
N ASP A 237 -14.08 10.01 28.83
CA ASP A 237 -15.34 9.52 29.41
C ASP A 237 -16.53 10.38 29.02
N GLU A 238 -16.40 11.70 29.14
CA GLU A 238 -17.44 12.66 28.76
C GLU A 238 -17.77 12.58 27.26
N ILE A 239 -16.73 12.55 26.41
CA ILE A 239 -16.86 12.54 24.95
C ILE A 239 -17.48 11.23 24.46
N LEU A 240 -17.12 10.10 25.07
CA LEU A 240 -17.67 8.79 24.72
C LEU A 240 -19.12 8.66 25.21
N ALA A 241 -19.49 9.30 26.32
CA ALA A 241 -20.86 9.34 26.82
C ALA A 241 -21.78 10.26 26.00
N SER A 242 -21.28 11.42 25.55
CA SER A 242 -22.09 12.44 24.84
C SER A 242 -22.53 12.03 23.44
N LYS A 243 -21.88 11.02 22.84
CA LYS A 243 -22.08 10.57 21.45
C LYS A 243 -21.90 11.68 20.39
N GLY A 244 -21.23 12.77 20.75
CA GLY A 244 -20.95 13.91 19.86
C GLY A 244 -20.01 13.53 18.72
N LYS A 245 -20.53 13.35 17.49
CA LYS A 245 -19.76 12.84 16.34
C LYS A 245 -18.45 13.58 16.09
N ARG A 246 -18.41 14.91 16.24
CA ARG A 246 -17.19 15.71 16.01
C ARG A 246 -16.16 15.45 17.10
N GLU A 247 -16.56 15.53 18.37
CA GLU A 247 -15.67 15.34 19.51
C GLU A 247 -15.12 13.92 19.56
N SER A 248 -15.95 12.90 19.27
CA SER A 248 -15.47 11.51 19.23
C SER A 248 -14.44 11.28 18.10
N LEU A 249 -14.56 11.99 16.96
CA LEU A 249 -13.54 11.92 15.90
C LEU A 249 -12.23 12.58 16.34
N LEU A 250 -12.30 13.73 17.02
CA LEU A 250 -11.12 14.40 17.58
C LEU A 250 -10.44 13.55 18.65
N LEU A 251 -11.21 12.89 19.52
CA LEU A 251 -10.69 11.95 20.51
C LEU A 251 -9.92 10.79 19.85
N ARG A 252 -10.54 10.14 18.86
CA ARG A 252 -9.91 9.05 18.10
C ARG A 252 -8.60 9.51 17.45
N ASP A 253 -8.64 10.65 16.76
CA ASP A 253 -7.48 11.17 16.04
C ASP A 253 -6.36 11.59 17.02
N SER A 254 -6.73 12.12 18.20
CA SER A 254 -5.80 12.44 19.30
C SER A 254 -5.10 11.19 19.86
N CYS A 255 -5.83 10.09 20.04
CA CYS A 255 -5.24 8.82 20.49
C CYS A 255 -4.22 8.29 19.46
N ILE A 256 -4.57 8.33 18.17
CA ILE A 256 -3.66 7.91 17.09
C ILE A 256 -2.43 8.82 17.03
N PHE A 257 -2.58 10.13 17.26
CA PHE A 257 -1.45 11.06 17.36
C PHE A 257 -0.49 10.66 18.49
N TRP A 258 -1.00 10.40 19.70
CA TRP A 258 -0.16 9.99 20.83
C TRP A 258 0.57 8.67 20.58
N LEU A 259 -0.10 7.70 19.95
CA LEU A 259 0.54 6.43 19.55
C LEU A 259 1.70 6.68 18.59
N LEU A 260 1.50 7.46 17.53
CA LEU A 260 2.55 7.77 16.56
C LEU A 260 3.71 8.56 17.19
N LEU A 261 3.39 9.59 17.98
CA LEU A 261 4.37 10.49 18.58
C LEU A 261 5.30 9.78 19.55
N THR A 262 4.76 8.90 20.39
CA THR A 262 5.51 8.34 21.53
C THR A 262 6.21 7.03 21.24
N THR A 263 5.80 6.30 20.20
CA THR A 263 6.35 4.98 19.87
C THR A 263 7.24 5.00 18.63
N GLY A 264 7.08 6.01 17.76
CA GLY A 264 7.74 6.04 16.46
C GLY A 264 7.23 4.97 15.47
N MET A 265 6.15 4.26 15.81
CA MET A 265 5.54 3.25 14.94
C MET A 265 5.05 3.87 13.63
N ARG A 266 5.13 3.10 12.54
CA ARG A 266 4.54 3.50 11.26
C ARG A 266 3.02 3.40 11.34
N ILE A 267 2.33 4.22 10.56
CA ILE A 267 0.86 4.26 10.58
C ILE A 267 0.18 2.90 10.41
N HIS A 268 0.69 1.99 9.57
CA HIS A 268 0.07 0.66 9.42
C HIS A 268 0.30 -0.25 10.63
N GLU A 269 1.38 -0.06 11.38
CA GLU A 269 1.64 -0.78 12.65
C GLU A 269 0.65 -0.30 13.72
N VAL A 270 0.38 1.01 13.79
CA VAL A 270 -0.66 1.60 14.66
C VAL A 270 -2.07 1.12 14.28
N LEU A 271 -2.37 1.07 12.98
CA LEU A 271 -3.63 0.54 12.48
C LEU A 271 -3.80 -0.97 12.76
N GLY A 272 -2.70 -1.69 12.97
CA GLY A 272 -2.67 -3.11 13.29
C GLY A 272 -2.89 -3.45 14.77
N ILE A 273 -2.94 -2.44 15.66
CA ILE A 273 -3.09 -2.66 17.11
C ILE A 273 -4.48 -3.26 17.41
N LYS A 274 -4.48 -4.30 18.24
CA LYS A 274 -5.69 -4.97 18.76
C LYS A 274 -6.07 -4.50 20.16
N ARG A 275 -7.30 -4.81 20.58
CA ARG A 275 -7.79 -4.58 21.96
C ARG A 275 -6.84 -5.21 22.97
N GLY A 276 -6.37 -4.44 23.95
CA GLY A 276 -5.46 -4.91 24.99
C GLY A 276 -4.09 -5.39 24.49
N ALA A 277 -3.68 -5.00 23.29
CA ALA A 277 -2.41 -5.43 22.69
C ALA A 277 -1.20 -4.68 23.28
N TYR A 278 -1.06 -4.72 24.59
CA TYR A 278 0.13 -4.28 25.30
C TYR A 278 0.33 -5.10 26.56
N ARG A 279 1.58 -5.21 27.01
CA ARG A 279 1.94 -5.73 28.33
C ARG A 279 2.75 -4.69 29.10
N SER A 280 2.82 -4.86 30.42
CA SER A 280 3.73 -4.09 31.26
C SER A 280 4.75 -5.00 31.94
N GLU A 281 5.87 -4.41 32.33
CA GLU A 281 6.91 -5.08 33.09
C GLU A 281 7.55 -4.07 34.04
N THR A 282 7.58 -4.39 35.34
CA THR A 282 8.25 -3.55 36.34
C THR A 282 9.66 -4.08 36.59
N ARG A 283 10.66 -3.23 36.36
CA ARG A 283 12.07 -3.49 36.68
C ARG A 283 12.62 -2.30 37.45
N ASP A 284 13.27 -2.55 38.57
CA ASP A 284 13.91 -1.51 39.39
C ASP A 284 12.96 -0.34 39.69
N GLU A 285 11.74 -0.65 40.12
CA GLU A 285 10.66 0.31 40.44
C GLU A 285 10.12 1.13 39.25
N VAL A 286 10.62 0.89 38.03
CA VAL A 286 10.14 1.51 36.79
C VAL A 286 9.25 0.54 36.03
N THR A 287 8.03 0.96 35.71
CA THR A 287 7.11 0.21 34.86
C THR A 287 7.31 0.58 33.40
N TYR A 288 7.69 -0.41 32.60
CA TYR A 288 7.79 -0.33 31.16
C TYR A 288 6.52 -0.89 30.51
N TYR A 289 6.10 -0.30 29.39
CA TYR A 289 4.99 -0.79 28.59
C TYR A 289 5.48 -1.20 27.20
N TYR A 290 4.95 -2.29 26.70
CA TYR A 290 5.29 -2.88 25.41
C TYR A 290 4.01 -3.07 24.60
N ILE A 291 3.88 -2.34 23.50
CA ILE A 291 2.74 -2.47 22.58
C ILE A 291 3.04 -3.58 21.58
N GLU A 292 2.13 -4.54 21.47
CA GLU A 292 2.23 -5.65 20.54
C GLU A 292 1.50 -5.32 19.23
N THR A 293 2.20 -5.45 18.10
CA THR A 293 1.58 -5.36 16.77
C THR A 293 2.38 -6.14 15.73
N THR A 294 1.81 -6.34 14.55
CA THR A 294 2.50 -6.99 13.44
C THR A 294 3.20 -5.96 12.54
N SER A 295 4.52 -6.11 12.35
CA SER A 295 5.28 -5.32 11.37
C SER A 295 5.49 -6.13 10.08
N GLU A 296 4.81 -5.69 9.02
CA GLU A 296 4.89 -6.35 7.71
C GLU A 296 6.09 -5.87 6.88
N LYS A 297 6.62 -4.67 7.15
CA LYS A 297 7.69 -4.06 6.33
C LYS A 297 9.09 -4.62 6.58
N THR A 298 9.36 -5.11 7.79
CA THR A 298 10.68 -5.64 8.16
C THR A 298 10.73 -7.16 8.14
N HIS A 299 9.64 -7.82 7.72
CA HIS A 299 9.47 -9.28 7.80
C HIS A 299 9.69 -9.85 9.22
N THR A 300 9.57 -9.01 10.25
CA THR A 300 9.77 -9.40 11.66
C THR A 300 8.55 -10.12 12.22
N GLY A 301 7.36 -9.90 11.65
CA GLY A 301 6.13 -10.52 12.14
C GLY A 301 5.63 -9.80 13.40
N LEU A 302 5.30 -10.57 14.44
CA LEU A 302 4.88 -10.02 15.73
C LEU A 302 6.05 -9.28 16.38
N ALA A 303 5.85 -8.01 16.73
CA ALA A 303 6.87 -7.15 17.30
C ALA A 303 6.32 -6.35 18.49
N GLU A 304 7.19 -6.07 19.45
CA GLU A 304 6.90 -5.25 20.62
C GLU A 304 7.59 -3.88 20.51
N TRP A 305 6.86 -2.82 20.85
CA TRP A 305 7.35 -1.46 20.87
C TRP A 305 7.31 -0.91 22.29
N ILE A 306 8.44 -0.43 22.80
CA ILE A 306 8.47 0.28 24.09
C ILE A 306 7.65 1.55 23.95
N ALA A 307 6.78 1.80 24.92
CA ALA A 307 5.88 2.95 24.92
C ALA A 307 5.73 3.53 26.34
N PRO A 308 5.43 4.83 26.46
CA PRO A 308 4.99 5.40 27.73
C PRO A 308 3.54 5.03 28.04
N GLU A 309 3.15 5.17 29.31
CA GLU A 309 1.79 4.86 29.80
C GLU A 309 0.67 5.57 29.01
N ILE A 310 0.88 6.80 28.54
CA ILE A 310 -0.13 7.51 27.74
C ILE A 310 -0.50 6.76 26.44
N ALA A 311 0.41 5.95 25.91
CA ALA A 311 0.14 5.13 24.74
C ALA A 311 -0.84 3.98 25.08
N THR A 312 -0.74 3.38 26.27
CA THR A 312 -1.68 2.34 26.72
C THR A 312 -3.05 2.95 27.01
N GLN A 313 -3.09 4.14 27.63
CA GLN A 313 -4.33 4.91 27.80
C GLN A 313 -5.01 5.19 26.43
N ALA A 314 -4.23 5.58 25.42
CA ALA A 314 -4.73 5.77 24.07
C ALA A 314 -5.29 4.47 23.45
N ILE A 315 -4.66 3.32 23.70
CA ILE A 315 -5.17 2.00 23.27
C ILE A 315 -6.51 1.69 23.94
N ASP A 316 -6.61 1.89 25.25
CA ASP A 316 -7.83 1.59 26.00
C ASP A 316 -9.00 2.50 25.57
N ILE A 317 -8.73 3.79 25.36
CA ILE A 317 -9.71 4.74 24.83
C ILE A 317 -10.16 4.34 23.42
N LEU A 318 -9.24 3.97 22.52
CA LEU A 318 -9.59 3.49 21.18
C LEU A 318 -10.36 2.17 21.23
N GLY A 319 -10.02 1.28 22.17
CA GLY A 319 -10.75 0.05 22.44
C GLY A 319 -12.22 0.33 22.74
N ARG A 320 -12.48 1.22 23.70
CA ARG A 320 -13.84 1.69 24.05
C ARG A 320 -14.53 2.41 22.89
N TYR A 321 -13.83 3.30 22.20
CA TYR A 321 -14.35 4.01 21.03
C TYR A 321 -14.81 3.03 19.93
N SER A 322 -14.05 1.96 19.72
CA SER A 322 -14.33 0.94 18.71
C SER A 322 -15.37 -0.11 19.13
N GLU A 323 -15.77 -0.16 20.40
CA GLU A 323 -16.64 -1.22 20.94
C GLU A 323 -17.98 -1.36 20.17
N PRO A 324 -18.72 -0.28 19.83
CA PRO A 324 -19.95 -0.41 19.05
C PRO A 324 -19.70 -0.97 17.65
N LEU A 325 -18.54 -0.65 17.05
CA LEU A 325 -18.14 -1.16 15.74
C LEU A 325 -17.74 -2.63 15.82
N GLN A 326 -17.07 -3.04 16.91
CA GLN A 326 -16.74 -4.44 17.14
C GLN A 326 -17.99 -5.31 17.32
N LYS A 327 -18.99 -4.86 18.08
CA LYS A 327 -20.26 -5.58 18.24
C LYS A 327 -21.00 -5.77 16.91
N GLN A 328 -20.98 -4.73 16.07
CA GLN A 328 -21.57 -4.81 14.73
C GLN A 328 -20.74 -5.75 13.82
N LEU A 329 -19.41 -5.73 13.91
CA LEU A 329 -18.52 -6.65 13.20
C LEU A 329 -18.80 -8.10 13.58
N GLU A 330 -18.92 -8.39 14.87
CA GLU A 330 -19.22 -9.74 15.40
C GLU A 330 -20.59 -10.23 14.89
N THR A 331 -21.58 -9.33 14.83
CA THR A 331 -22.91 -9.63 14.27
C THR A 331 -22.83 -9.92 12.77
N ASP A 332 -22.11 -9.10 12.01
CA ASP A 332 -21.96 -9.27 10.56
C ASP A 332 -21.16 -10.54 10.24
N LEU A 333 -20.18 -10.88 11.08
CA LEU A 333 -19.39 -12.09 10.96
C LEU A 333 -20.25 -13.34 11.18
N SER A 334 -21.15 -13.33 12.16
CA SER A 334 -22.11 -14.42 12.37
C SER A 334 -23.01 -14.59 11.15
N LYS A 335 -23.60 -13.51 10.64
CA LYS A 335 -24.46 -13.55 9.45
C LYS A 335 -23.73 -14.08 8.22
N ALA A 336 -22.47 -13.67 8.04
CA ALA A 336 -21.64 -14.14 6.94
C ALA A 336 -21.35 -15.65 7.05
N ARG A 337 -21.08 -16.15 8.27
CA ARG A 337 -20.91 -17.59 8.53
C ARG A 337 -22.20 -18.37 8.25
N ASP A 338 -23.35 -17.89 8.71
CA ASP A 338 -24.64 -18.53 8.49
C ASP A 338 -25.01 -18.59 7.00
N SER A 339 -24.65 -17.54 6.26
CA SER A 339 -24.86 -17.45 4.82
C SER A 339 -23.78 -18.15 3.98
N GLN A 340 -22.78 -18.77 4.64
CA GLN A 340 -21.59 -19.36 4.00
C GLN A 340 -20.85 -18.39 3.06
N ASP A 341 -20.91 -17.09 3.37
CA ASP A 341 -20.13 -16.06 2.69
C ASP A 341 -18.69 -16.07 3.21
N HIS A 342 -17.91 -17.05 2.74
CA HIS A 342 -16.51 -17.24 3.13
C HIS A 342 -15.65 -15.98 2.90
N LEU A 343 -16.04 -15.15 1.95
CA LEU A 343 -15.36 -13.91 1.60
C LEU A 343 -15.50 -12.86 2.67
N GLU A 344 -16.75 -12.60 3.04
CA GLU A 344 -17.06 -11.62 4.06
C GLU A 344 -16.56 -12.10 5.43
N VAL A 345 -16.62 -13.41 5.69
CA VAL A 345 -15.98 -14.02 6.87
C VAL A 345 -14.49 -13.70 6.90
N HIS A 346 -13.74 -14.02 5.84
CA HIS A 346 -12.31 -13.76 5.80
C HIS A 346 -11.98 -12.26 5.98
N ARG A 347 -12.73 -11.39 5.29
CA ARG A 347 -12.53 -9.94 5.38
C ARG A 347 -12.79 -9.39 6.79
N LEU A 348 -13.84 -9.87 7.46
CA LEU A 348 -14.20 -9.44 8.81
C LEU A 348 -13.23 -9.99 9.86
N GLU A 349 -12.77 -11.23 9.69
CA GLU A 349 -11.72 -11.84 10.53
C GLU A 349 -10.40 -11.06 10.45
N GLU A 350 -10.01 -10.58 9.27
CA GLU A 350 -8.78 -9.78 9.09
C GLU A 350 -8.75 -8.47 9.88
N ILE A 351 -9.91 -7.91 10.22
CA ILE A 351 -10.06 -6.64 10.95
C ILE A 351 -10.67 -6.83 12.35
N SER A 352 -11.00 -8.06 12.72
CA SER A 352 -11.51 -8.40 14.06
C SER A 352 -10.50 -8.00 15.14
N ASP A 353 -10.99 -7.57 16.30
CA ASP A 353 -10.23 -7.08 17.45
C ASP A 353 -9.39 -5.82 17.25
N HIS A 354 -9.29 -5.26 16.04
CA HIS A 354 -8.52 -4.04 15.82
C HIS A 354 -9.20 -2.81 16.43
N ILE A 355 -8.44 -1.88 17.00
CA ILE A 355 -9.01 -0.68 17.65
C ILE A 355 -9.22 0.50 16.68
N CYS A 356 -8.58 0.45 15.50
CA CYS A 356 -8.61 1.49 14.50
C CYS A 356 -9.73 1.27 13.45
N LEU A 357 -10.98 1.08 13.91
CA LEU A 357 -12.13 0.82 13.03
C LEU A 357 -12.88 2.09 12.60
N SER A 358 -13.61 1.97 11.49
CA SER A 358 -14.51 3.00 10.96
C SER A 358 -15.67 2.39 10.17
N THR A 359 -16.71 3.18 9.93
CA THR A 359 -17.77 2.84 8.98
C THR A 359 -17.54 3.55 7.65
N SER A 360 -17.57 2.80 6.56
CA SER A 360 -17.46 3.31 5.20
C SER A 360 -18.62 2.80 4.37
N LYS A 361 -19.48 3.71 3.87
CA LYS A 361 -20.66 3.36 3.05
C LYS A 361 -21.42 2.15 3.62
N THR A 362 -21.74 2.21 4.92
CA THR A 362 -22.40 1.19 5.77
C THR A 362 -21.62 -0.06 6.16
N ALA A 363 -20.45 -0.35 5.59
CA ALA A 363 -19.63 -1.49 5.98
C ALA A 363 -18.54 -1.10 6.99
N ILE A 364 -18.22 -2.02 7.91
CA ILE A 364 -17.10 -1.85 8.85
C ILE A 364 -15.79 -2.11 8.13
N ALA A 365 -14.84 -1.20 8.30
CA ALA A 365 -13.51 -1.29 7.74
C ALA A 365 -12.48 -0.70 8.69
N LEU A 366 -11.23 -1.15 8.54
CA LEU A 366 -10.09 -0.50 9.17
C LEU A 366 -9.91 0.93 8.62
N LEU A 367 -9.45 1.84 9.48
CA LEU A 367 -9.08 3.20 9.06
C LEU A 367 -8.01 3.16 7.96
N SER A 368 -8.13 4.06 7.00
CA SER A 368 -7.13 4.23 5.95
C SER A 368 -5.97 5.06 6.46
N GLY A 369 -4.75 4.52 6.38
CA GLY A 369 -3.54 5.26 6.77
C GLY A 369 -3.39 6.57 5.99
N ARG A 370 -3.75 6.58 4.70
CA ARG A 370 -3.76 7.81 3.89
C ARG A 370 -4.77 8.83 4.42
N THR A 371 -5.96 8.40 4.81
CA THR A 371 -6.96 9.31 5.38
C THR A 371 -6.47 9.89 6.70
N ILE A 372 -5.82 9.09 7.54
CA ILE A 372 -5.22 9.58 8.79
C ILE A 372 -4.15 10.64 8.49
N THR A 373 -3.13 10.30 7.70
CA THR A 373 -1.98 11.19 7.50
C THR A 373 -2.29 12.41 6.64
N VAL A 374 -3.17 12.28 5.63
CA VAL A 374 -3.44 13.39 4.69
C VAL A 374 -4.58 14.30 5.17
N ASN A 375 -5.52 13.78 5.97
CA ASN A 375 -6.72 14.54 6.32
C ASN A 375 -6.91 14.71 7.83
N ARG A 376 -6.67 13.67 8.65
CA ARG A 376 -7.02 13.69 10.08
C ARG A 376 -5.96 14.36 10.94
N LEU A 377 -4.69 14.00 10.77
CA LEU A 377 -3.61 14.66 11.52
C LEU A 377 -3.52 16.16 11.17
N PRO A 378 -3.59 16.58 9.89
CA PRO A 378 -3.66 18.01 9.57
C PRO A 378 -4.89 18.72 10.17
N ASN A 379 -6.03 18.03 10.33
CA ASN A 379 -7.19 18.60 10.99
C ASN A 379 -6.96 18.85 12.50
N LEU A 380 -6.12 18.06 13.17
CA LEU A 380 -5.72 18.34 14.56
C LEU A 380 -4.89 19.63 14.64
N CYS A 381 -3.95 19.84 13.71
CA CYS A 381 -3.23 21.10 13.58
C CYS A 381 -4.18 22.28 13.40
N GLN A 382 -5.22 22.13 12.57
CA GLN A 382 -6.21 23.19 12.39
C GLN A 382 -6.98 23.53 13.68
N GLN A 383 -7.10 22.61 14.66
CA GLN A 383 -7.75 22.93 15.94
C GLN A 383 -6.89 23.82 16.85
N ILE A 384 -5.61 23.99 16.53
CA ILE A 384 -4.68 24.87 17.23
C ILE A 384 -4.19 26.02 16.33
N ASP A 385 -5.00 26.36 15.31
CA ASP A 385 -4.74 27.44 14.36
C ASP A 385 -3.40 27.34 13.61
N THR A 386 -2.90 26.10 13.39
CA THR A 386 -1.70 25.85 12.56
C THR A 386 -2.02 25.05 11.31
N ASN A 387 -1.27 25.32 10.24
CA ASN A 387 -1.32 24.62 8.97
C ASN A 387 -0.16 23.62 8.80
N TRP A 388 0.54 23.29 9.89
CA TRP A 388 1.63 22.32 9.85
C TRP A 388 1.15 20.98 9.30
N ASN A 389 1.86 20.49 8.28
CA ASN A 389 1.53 19.24 7.61
C ASN A 389 2.25 18.07 8.31
N LEU A 390 1.57 17.50 9.31
CA LEU A 390 1.99 16.33 10.08
C LEU A 390 2.24 15.07 9.24
#